data_AF-A0A7C1PXF2-F1
#
_entry.id   AF-A0A7C1PXF2-F1
#
_cell.length_a   1.000
_cell.length_b   1.000
_cell.length_c   1.000
_cell.angle_alpha   90.00
_cell.angle_beta   90.00
_cell.angle_gamma   90.00
#
_symmetry.space_group_name_H-M   'P 1'
#
loop_
_entity.id
_entity.type
_entity.pdbx_description
1 polymer ?
#
loop_
_entity_poly.entity_id
_entity_poly.type
_entity_poly.pdbx_seq_one_letter_code
_entity_poly.pdbx_strand_id
1 'polypeptide(L)'
;MSEQEMKRTDELYNAFKEHFSKGSCYKCGSSLKAFSSKKPCIHWFLRPKDFKKKHFKSLFGLYGYFQMEAFARWVANQDDPVTNINDLDMEKSEKKIIETTIKYKHIEWSFSCSNSDIEGHVNSQQGNFPHFHFQMRLDNKPFINYKDFHIPLKDEDIWKLAMINQTEIPIEHHFRYGEGMQSALSDDTLEFLIDNSEKAENESEATYKFNTIVTAKQGQTISGDDIADLIEESKRTGTPFAKLAHRLVANVQTIVKAGDAVPELAKRTSTKKNK
;
A
#
# COMPACT_ATOMS: atom_id res chain seq x y z
N MET A 1 11.42 0.06 -15.18
CA MET A 1 11.31 1.51 -15.45
C MET A 1 12.51 1.97 -16.26
N SER A 2 12.31 2.86 -17.23
CA SER A 2 13.42 3.48 -17.97
C SER A 2 14.17 4.52 -17.11
N GLU A 3 15.42 4.82 -17.43
CA GLU A 3 16.20 5.87 -16.75
C GLU A 3 15.51 7.25 -16.82
N GLN A 4 14.84 7.54 -17.93
CA GLN A 4 14.10 8.79 -18.11
C GLN A 4 12.89 8.87 -17.17
N GLU A 5 12.16 7.77 -16.99
CA GLU A 5 11.05 7.70 -16.03
C GLU A 5 11.55 7.79 -14.59
N MET A 6 12.67 7.16 -14.26
CA MET A 6 13.31 7.28 -12.94
C MET A 6 13.65 8.73 -12.65
N LYS A 7 14.36 9.42 -13.55
CA LYS A 7 14.75 10.82 -13.38
C LYS A 7 13.53 11.73 -13.21
N ARG A 8 12.51 11.55 -14.05
CA ARG A 8 11.26 12.31 -13.93
C ARG A 8 10.56 12.05 -12.60
N THR A 9 10.59 10.82 -12.10
CA THR A 9 9.99 10.46 -10.81
C THR A 9 10.75 11.10 -9.66
N ASP A 10 12.09 11.12 -9.72
CA ASP A 10 12.95 11.78 -8.73
C ASP A 10 12.68 13.28 -8.68
N GLU A 11 12.60 13.95 -9.83
CA GLU A 11 12.27 15.38 -9.92
C GLU A 11 10.89 15.67 -9.31
N LEU A 12 9.88 14.87 -9.65
CA LEU A 12 8.52 15.03 -9.14
C LEU A 12 8.42 14.75 -7.63
N TYR A 13 9.12 13.73 -7.13
CA TYR A 13 9.12 13.38 -5.72
C TYR A 13 9.87 14.43 -4.89
N ASN A 14 11.00 14.95 -5.38
CA ASN A 14 11.73 16.03 -4.71
C ASN A 14 10.86 17.30 -4.60
N ALA A 15 10.17 17.67 -5.67
CA ALA A 15 9.20 18.76 -5.64
C ALA A 15 8.04 18.47 -4.67
N PHE A 16 7.53 17.23 -4.66
CA PHE A 16 6.53 16.79 -3.70
C PHE A 16 7.01 16.99 -2.26
N LYS A 17 8.17 16.44 -1.89
CA LYS A 17 8.75 16.51 -0.54
C LYS A 17 8.95 17.95 -0.09
N GLU A 18 9.52 18.79 -0.97
CA GLU A 18 9.75 20.20 -0.68
C GLU A 18 8.43 20.94 -0.40
N HIS A 19 7.46 20.84 -1.30
CA HIS A 19 6.20 21.56 -1.17
C HIS A 19 5.33 21.03 -0.03
N PHE A 20 5.30 19.71 0.15
CA PHE A 20 4.46 19.05 1.15
C PHE A 20 4.93 19.40 2.57
N SER A 21 6.24 19.42 2.81
CA SER A 21 6.82 19.87 4.10
C SER A 21 6.46 21.32 4.46
N LYS A 22 6.24 22.17 3.45
CA LYS A 22 5.79 23.57 3.60
C LYS A 22 4.27 23.72 3.65
N GLY A 23 3.51 22.62 3.67
CA GLY A 23 2.05 22.65 3.68
C GLY A 23 1.41 23.12 2.36
N SER A 24 2.13 22.94 1.24
CA SER A 24 1.69 23.32 -0.11
C SER A 24 1.68 22.14 -1.08
N CYS A 25 0.88 22.25 -2.15
CA CYS A 25 0.80 21.23 -3.20
C CYS A 25 1.86 21.46 -4.27
N TYR A 26 2.71 20.47 -4.53
CA TYR A 26 3.72 20.52 -5.59
C TYR A 26 3.18 20.67 -7.03
N LYS A 27 1.89 20.35 -7.26
CA LYS A 27 1.27 20.48 -8.59
C LYS A 27 0.66 21.85 -8.84
N CYS A 28 0.00 22.45 -7.86
CA CYS A 28 -0.72 23.72 -8.05
C CYS A 28 -0.19 24.89 -7.22
N GLY A 29 0.83 24.66 -6.37
CA GLY A 29 1.42 25.65 -5.47
C GLY A 29 0.51 26.12 -4.33
N SER A 30 -0.78 25.76 -4.34
CA SER A 30 -1.74 26.18 -3.32
C SER A 30 -1.50 25.43 -2.00
N SER A 31 -1.95 26.00 -0.88
CA SER A 31 -1.96 25.29 0.41
C SER A 31 -2.67 23.93 0.29
N LEU A 32 -2.16 22.90 0.95
CA LEU A 32 -2.82 21.59 1.05
C LEU A 32 -4.23 21.66 1.66
N LYS A 33 -4.51 22.73 2.42
CA LYS A 33 -5.83 22.99 3.02
C LYS A 33 -6.77 23.78 2.10
N ALA A 34 -6.28 24.31 0.97
CA ALA A 34 -7.07 25.12 0.06
C ALA A 34 -7.89 24.26 -0.90
N PHE A 35 -9.10 24.70 -1.20
CA PHE A 35 -10.00 24.08 -2.18
C PHE A 35 -10.47 25.14 -3.18
N SER A 36 -10.50 24.80 -4.47
CA SER A 36 -11.03 25.67 -5.53
C SER A 36 -11.66 24.84 -6.64
N SER A 37 -12.99 24.80 -6.72
CA SER A 37 -13.71 24.05 -7.76
C SER A 37 -13.29 24.40 -9.20
N LYS A 38 -12.74 25.60 -9.42
CA LYS A 38 -12.21 26.06 -10.73
C LYS A 38 -10.85 25.49 -11.11
N LYS A 39 -10.11 24.92 -10.14
CA LYS A 39 -8.76 24.40 -10.32
C LYS A 39 -8.63 23.03 -9.62
N PRO A 40 -9.21 21.96 -10.19
CA PRO A 40 -9.09 20.62 -9.63
C PRO A 40 -7.63 20.18 -9.54
N CYS A 41 -7.25 19.58 -8.40
CA CYS A 41 -5.87 19.19 -8.14
C CYS A 41 -5.79 17.96 -7.23
N ILE A 42 -4.71 17.21 -7.37
CA ILE A 42 -4.51 15.94 -6.67
C ILE A 42 -4.48 16.07 -5.14
N HIS A 43 -4.06 17.22 -4.59
CA HIS A 43 -4.04 17.42 -3.13
C HIS A 43 -5.42 17.36 -2.48
N TRP A 44 -6.51 17.36 -3.25
CA TRP A 44 -7.87 17.17 -2.72
C TRP A 44 -8.07 15.80 -2.08
N PHE A 45 -7.19 14.84 -2.36
CA PHE A 45 -7.12 13.57 -1.63
C PHE A 45 -6.93 13.77 -0.12
N LEU A 46 -6.30 14.88 0.29
CA LEU A 46 -6.11 15.26 1.69
C LEU A 46 -7.36 15.89 2.33
N ARG A 47 -8.49 15.94 1.61
CA ARG A 47 -9.76 16.52 2.06
C ARG A 47 -9.55 17.95 2.62
N PRO A 48 -9.22 18.94 1.78
CA PRO A 48 -9.25 20.34 2.19
C PRO A 48 -10.68 20.75 2.62
N LYS A 49 -10.79 21.85 3.39
CA LYS A 49 -12.10 22.38 3.80
C LYS A 49 -12.97 22.64 2.57
N ASP A 50 -14.26 22.36 2.68
CA ASP A 50 -15.27 22.53 1.62
C ASP A 50 -15.17 21.58 0.42
N PHE A 51 -14.16 20.71 0.37
CA PHE A 51 -14.16 19.57 -0.54
C PHE A 51 -15.30 18.61 -0.17
N LYS A 52 -16.09 18.22 -1.18
CA LYS A 52 -17.25 17.34 -1.06
C LYS A 52 -17.13 16.25 -2.12
N LYS A 53 -17.71 15.08 -1.85
CA LYS A 53 -17.77 13.94 -2.78
C LYS A 53 -18.10 14.34 -4.23
N LYS A 54 -19.07 15.24 -4.45
CA LYS A 54 -19.46 15.70 -5.79
C LYS A 54 -18.33 16.35 -6.59
N HIS A 55 -17.33 16.93 -5.91
CA HIS A 55 -16.19 17.58 -6.56
C HIS A 55 -15.16 16.56 -7.04
N PHE A 56 -15.14 15.35 -6.49
CA PHE A 56 -14.16 14.32 -6.86
C PHE A 56 -14.20 13.97 -8.35
N LYS A 57 -15.39 14.02 -8.97
CA LYS A 57 -15.57 13.81 -10.42
C LYS A 57 -14.71 14.74 -11.28
N SER A 58 -14.38 15.94 -10.80
CA SER A 58 -13.54 16.88 -11.56
C SER A 58 -12.06 16.50 -11.60
N LEU A 59 -11.64 15.50 -10.81
CA LEU A 59 -10.31 14.90 -10.92
C LEU A 59 -10.28 13.82 -12.02
N PHE A 60 -11.44 13.32 -12.45
CA PHE A 60 -11.52 12.30 -13.49
C PHE A 60 -11.02 12.89 -14.81
N GLY A 61 -10.17 12.16 -15.51
CA GLY A 61 -9.52 12.62 -16.74
C GLY A 61 -8.28 13.51 -16.53
N LEU A 62 -8.14 14.19 -15.38
CA LEU A 62 -6.92 14.93 -15.06
C LEU A 62 -5.81 13.98 -14.60
N TYR A 63 -6.14 13.04 -13.74
CA TYR A 63 -5.20 12.07 -13.18
C TYR A 63 -5.63 10.65 -13.53
N GLY A 64 -4.66 9.83 -13.94
CA GLY A 64 -4.85 8.39 -14.12
C GLY A 64 -4.72 7.62 -12.81
N TYR A 65 -5.02 6.33 -12.83
CA TYR A 65 -4.91 5.43 -11.68
C TYR A 65 -3.50 5.49 -11.05
N PHE A 66 -2.44 5.27 -11.84
CA PHE A 66 -1.08 5.23 -11.29
C PHE A 66 -0.65 6.58 -10.69
N GLN A 67 -1.15 7.69 -11.23
CA GLN A 67 -0.85 9.03 -10.70
C GLN A 67 -1.57 9.29 -9.37
N MET A 68 -2.83 8.82 -9.25
CA MET A 68 -3.62 8.96 -8.04
C MET A 68 -3.06 8.10 -6.91
N GLU A 69 -2.70 6.85 -7.22
CA GLU A 69 -2.10 5.95 -6.25
C GLU A 69 -0.70 6.41 -5.83
N ALA A 70 0.17 6.79 -6.78
CA ALA A 70 1.50 7.29 -6.44
C ALA A 70 1.46 8.50 -5.49
N PHE A 71 0.51 9.43 -5.70
CA PHE A 71 0.31 10.54 -4.78
C PHE A 71 -0.10 10.06 -3.38
N ALA A 72 -1.06 9.15 -3.28
CA ALA A 72 -1.50 8.60 -1.99
C ALA A 72 -0.35 7.88 -1.27
N ARG A 73 0.44 7.08 -2.00
CA ARG A 73 1.62 6.37 -1.46
C ARG A 73 2.69 7.33 -0.96
N TRP A 74 3.03 8.36 -1.74
CA TRP A 74 4.00 9.37 -1.31
C TRP A 74 3.57 10.10 -0.05
N VAL A 75 2.27 10.39 0.09
CA VAL A 75 1.70 11.00 1.29
C VAL A 75 1.78 10.06 2.49
N ALA A 76 1.38 8.79 2.33
CA ALA A 76 1.39 7.79 3.39
C ALA A 76 2.81 7.53 3.94
N ASN A 77 3.81 7.52 3.06
CA ASN A 77 5.21 7.30 3.41
C ASN A 77 5.92 8.54 3.97
N GLN A 78 5.21 9.65 4.25
CA GLN A 78 5.82 10.81 4.92
C GLN A 78 6.04 10.60 6.42
N ASP A 79 5.14 9.87 7.08
CA ASP A 79 5.16 9.73 8.53
C ASP A 79 5.75 8.37 8.94
N ASP A 80 5.25 7.28 8.35
CA ASP A 80 5.67 5.91 8.64
C ASP A 80 5.78 5.14 7.31
N PRO A 81 7.01 4.99 6.77
CA PRO A 81 7.24 4.32 5.49
C PRO A 81 6.73 2.88 5.52
N VAL A 82 6.11 2.44 4.42
CA VAL A 82 5.58 1.08 4.20
C VAL A 82 4.36 0.73 5.05
N THR A 83 4.40 0.98 6.37
CA THR A 83 3.37 0.57 7.35
C THR A 83 1.97 0.98 6.92
N ASN A 84 1.82 2.16 6.33
CA ASN A 84 0.53 2.72 5.96
C ASN A 84 -0.03 2.22 4.61
N ILE A 85 0.61 1.26 3.93
CA ILE A 85 0.22 0.81 2.60
C ILE A 85 0.10 -0.72 2.60
N ASN A 86 -1.12 -1.23 2.44
CA ASN A 86 -1.37 -2.64 2.18
C ASN A 86 -1.72 -2.86 0.71
N ASP A 87 -0.78 -3.45 -0.01
CA ASP A 87 -0.86 -3.86 -1.40
C ASP A 87 -0.46 -5.34 -1.60
N LEU A 88 -0.61 -6.17 -0.55
CA LEU A 88 -0.20 -7.56 -0.57
C LEU A 88 -1.00 -8.39 -1.58
N ASP A 89 -0.30 -9.00 -2.54
CA ASP A 89 -0.92 -9.84 -3.56
C ASP A 89 -1.55 -11.11 -2.97
N MET A 90 -1.01 -11.61 -1.85
CA MET A 90 -1.57 -12.77 -1.14
C MET A 90 -2.91 -12.47 -0.44
N GLU A 91 -3.20 -11.20 -0.12
CA GLU A 91 -4.48 -10.77 0.47
C GLU A 91 -5.50 -10.35 -0.59
N LYS A 92 -5.00 -9.95 -1.78
CA LYS A 92 -5.78 -9.57 -2.94
C LYS A 92 -6.63 -10.73 -3.45
N SER A 93 -7.88 -10.44 -3.78
CA SER A 93 -8.74 -11.45 -4.44
C SER A 93 -8.21 -11.81 -5.82
N GLU A 94 -8.19 -13.10 -6.18
CA GLU A 94 -7.77 -13.59 -7.52
C GLU A 94 -8.53 -12.94 -8.70
N LYS A 95 -9.72 -12.39 -8.46
CA LYS A 95 -10.53 -11.70 -9.47
C LYS A 95 -10.12 -10.25 -9.67
N LYS A 96 -9.19 -9.75 -8.85
CA LYS A 96 -8.75 -8.36 -8.78
C LYS A 96 -7.38 -8.22 -9.41
N ILE A 97 -7.32 -7.24 -10.29
CA ILE A 97 -6.07 -6.75 -10.88
C ILE A 97 -5.47 -5.71 -9.93
N ILE A 98 -6.31 -4.82 -9.42
CA ILE A 98 -5.96 -3.81 -8.43
C ILE A 98 -6.76 -4.08 -7.16
N GLU A 99 -6.07 -4.17 -6.03
CA GLU A 99 -6.66 -4.06 -4.69
C GLU A 99 -5.58 -3.50 -3.76
N THR A 100 -5.80 -2.30 -3.23
CA THR A 100 -4.81 -1.62 -2.38
C THR A 100 -5.52 -0.73 -1.38
N THR A 101 -5.04 -0.71 -0.13
CA THR A 101 -5.46 0.24 0.91
C THR A 101 -4.27 1.08 1.36
N ILE A 102 -4.45 2.39 1.42
CA ILE A 102 -3.44 3.36 1.82
C ILE A 102 -4.02 4.27 2.90
N LYS A 103 -3.31 4.42 4.01
CA LYS A 103 -3.73 5.26 5.14
C LYS A 103 -2.82 6.47 5.29
N TYR A 104 -3.38 7.59 5.71
CA TYR A 104 -2.63 8.74 6.15
C TYR A 104 -3.43 9.49 7.21
N LYS A 105 -2.98 9.43 8.47
CA LYS A 105 -3.67 10.02 9.62
C LYS A 105 -5.12 9.49 9.69
N HIS A 106 -6.09 10.39 9.58
CA HIS A 106 -7.52 10.10 9.61
C HIS A 106 -8.10 9.71 8.25
N ILE A 107 -7.29 9.67 7.19
CA ILE A 107 -7.74 9.41 5.82
C ILE A 107 -7.31 8.02 5.39
N GLU A 108 -8.22 7.29 4.76
CA GLU A 108 -7.92 6.04 4.09
C GLU A 108 -8.41 6.13 2.63
N TRP A 109 -7.56 5.69 1.71
CA TRP A 109 -7.84 5.56 0.29
C TRP A 109 -7.75 4.09 -0.08
N SER A 110 -8.74 3.59 -0.82
CA SER A 110 -8.68 2.22 -1.34
C SER A 110 -9.03 2.20 -2.81
N PHE A 111 -8.24 1.45 -3.57
CA PHE A 111 -8.38 1.29 -5.01
C PHE A 111 -8.77 -0.15 -5.33
N SER A 112 -9.67 -0.33 -6.29
CA SER A 112 -10.09 -1.67 -6.71
C SER A 112 -10.42 -1.73 -8.19
N CYS A 113 -9.95 -2.77 -8.88
CA CYS A 113 -10.28 -3.07 -10.27
C CYS A 113 -10.29 -4.58 -10.47
N SER A 114 -11.39 -5.15 -10.93
CA SER A 114 -11.44 -6.56 -11.38
C SER A 114 -11.18 -6.71 -12.87
N ASN A 115 -10.91 -7.94 -13.31
CA ASN A 115 -10.80 -8.30 -14.74
C ASN A 115 -11.99 -7.73 -15.56
N SER A 116 -13.23 -7.91 -15.07
CA SER A 116 -14.42 -7.38 -15.74
C SER A 116 -14.53 -5.84 -15.71
N ASP A 117 -13.85 -5.17 -14.79
CA ASP A 117 -13.85 -3.69 -14.75
C ASP A 117 -12.90 -3.14 -15.84
N ILE A 118 -11.81 -3.86 -16.17
CA ILE A 118 -10.94 -3.53 -17.30
C ILE A 118 -11.65 -3.75 -18.64
N GLU A 119 -12.40 -4.83 -18.79
CA GLU A 119 -13.19 -5.08 -20.02
C GLU A 119 -14.31 -4.04 -20.17
N GLY A 120 -14.85 -3.56 -19.05
CA GLY A 120 -16.05 -2.75 -19.00
C GLY A 120 -17.31 -3.62 -19.05
N HIS A 121 -18.34 -3.18 -18.33
CA HIS A 121 -19.61 -3.90 -18.24
C HIS A 121 -20.49 -3.60 -19.46
N VAL A 122 -20.28 -4.32 -20.58
CA VAL A 122 -20.94 -4.07 -21.89
C VAL A 122 -22.45 -3.86 -21.80
N ASN A 123 -23.14 -4.61 -20.92
CA ASN A 123 -24.59 -4.55 -20.75
C ASN A 123 -25.06 -3.56 -19.65
N SER A 124 -24.15 -2.76 -19.08
CA SER A 124 -24.46 -1.80 -18.03
C SER A 124 -24.62 -0.39 -18.59
N GLN A 125 -25.52 0.40 -18.02
CA GLN A 125 -25.59 1.83 -18.31
C GLN A 125 -24.46 2.64 -17.65
N GLN A 126 -23.76 2.05 -16.69
CA GLN A 126 -22.67 2.68 -15.93
C GLN A 126 -21.45 1.74 -15.92
N GLY A 127 -20.27 2.27 -16.23
CA GLY A 127 -19.03 1.48 -16.24
C GLY A 127 -18.93 0.49 -17.40
N ASN A 128 -19.55 0.79 -18.55
CA ASN A 128 -19.42 0.04 -19.80
C ASN A 128 -18.12 0.33 -20.57
N PHE A 129 -17.13 0.88 -19.87
CA PHE A 129 -15.80 1.23 -20.36
C PHE A 129 -14.77 0.77 -19.31
N PRO A 130 -13.49 0.60 -19.67
CA PRO A 130 -12.43 0.25 -18.71
C PRO A 130 -12.36 1.25 -17.55
N HIS A 131 -12.53 0.77 -16.32
CA HIS A 131 -12.58 1.64 -15.15
C HIS A 131 -12.00 0.98 -13.90
N PHE A 132 -11.74 1.80 -12.89
CA PHE A 132 -11.45 1.36 -11.54
C PHE A 132 -12.42 2.03 -10.55
N HIS A 133 -12.45 1.48 -9.35
CA HIS A 133 -13.23 1.99 -8.24
C HIS A 133 -12.33 2.57 -7.16
N PHE A 134 -12.87 3.55 -6.46
CA PHE A 134 -12.19 4.24 -5.38
C PHE A 134 -13.09 4.32 -4.15
N GLN A 135 -12.50 4.11 -2.99
CA GLN A 135 -13.11 4.31 -1.69
C GLN A 135 -12.28 5.32 -0.91
N MET A 136 -12.97 6.15 -0.12
CA MET A 136 -12.34 7.04 0.83
C MET A 136 -13.08 6.97 2.16
N ARG A 137 -12.34 6.70 3.23
CA ARG A 137 -12.83 6.79 4.61
C ARG A 137 -12.17 7.95 5.33
N LEU A 138 -12.92 8.59 6.21
CA LEU A 138 -12.45 9.62 7.13
C LEU A 138 -12.76 9.14 8.54
N ASP A 139 -11.75 8.91 9.38
CA ASP A 139 -11.91 8.31 10.71
C ASP A 139 -12.74 7.01 10.66
N ASN A 140 -12.39 6.11 9.72
CA ASN A 140 -13.10 4.87 9.41
C ASN A 140 -14.57 5.04 8.95
N LYS A 141 -15.05 6.28 8.76
CA LYS A 141 -16.42 6.56 8.30
C LYS A 141 -16.47 6.73 6.79
N PRO A 142 -17.54 6.25 6.12
CA PRO A 142 -17.73 6.45 4.69
C PRO A 142 -17.73 7.92 4.25
N PHE A 143 -16.83 8.26 3.32
CA PHE A 143 -16.90 9.53 2.57
C PHE A 143 -17.17 9.29 1.08
N ILE A 144 -16.41 8.37 0.46
CA ILE A 144 -16.64 7.82 -0.88
C ILE A 144 -16.65 6.29 -0.76
N ASN A 145 -17.61 5.63 -1.40
CA ASN A 145 -17.71 4.17 -1.50
C ASN A 145 -17.35 3.72 -2.91
N TYR A 146 -16.90 2.47 -3.06
CA TYR A 146 -16.57 1.89 -4.37
C TYR A 146 -17.68 2.05 -5.43
N LYS A 147 -18.96 1.91 -5.03
CA LYS A 147 -20.11 2.04 -5.93
C LYS A 147 -20.40 3.47 -6.41
N ASP A 148 -19.76 4.46 -5.81
CA ASP A 148 -20.09 5.87 -6.07
C ASP A 148 -19.60 6.35 -7.44
N PHE A 149 -18.49 5.78 -7.91
CA PHE A 149 -17.83 6.19 -9.15
C PHE A 149 -17.25 4.98 -9.89
N HIS A 150 -17.41 5.00 -11.23
CA HIS A 150 -16.63 4.20 -12.17
C HIS A 150 -15.63 5.19 -12.80
N ILE A 151 -14.39 5.18 -12.33
CA ILE A 151 -13.37 6.15 -12.76
C ILE A 151 -12.70 5.59 -14.01
N PRO A 152 -12.75 6.28 -15.17
CA PRO A 152 -12.13 5.78 -16.39
C PRO A 152 -10.64 5.56 -16.20
N LEU A 153 -10.14 4.41 -16.63
CA LEU A 153 -8.71 4.19 -16.81
C LEU A 153 -8.25 4.99 -18.03
N LYS A 154 -7.09 5.65 -17.94
CA LYS A 154 -6.46 6.28 -19.11
C LYS A 154 -5.76 5.23 -19.97
N ASP A 155 -5.50 5.54 -21.23
CA ASP A 155 -4.78 4.64 -22.14
C ASP A 155 -3.43 4.18 -21.56
N GLU A 156 -2.70 5.09 -20.91
CA GLU A 156 -1.45 4.77 -20.21
C GLU A 156 -1.67 3.81 -19.03
N ASP A 157 -2.78 3.96 -18.27
CA ASP A 157 -3.12 3.05 -17.18
C ASP A 157 -3.44 1.66 -17.73
N ILE A 158 -4.26 1.58 -18.80
CA ILE A 158 -4.63 0.32 -19.44
C ILE A 158 -3.39 -0.40 -19.97
N TRP A 159 -2.51 0.33 -20.68
CA TRP A 159 -1.27 -0.24 -21.19
C TRP A 159 -0.37 -0.76 -20.07
N LYS A 160 -0.15 0.03 -19.01
CA LYS A 160 0.67 -0.39 -17.86
C LYS A 160 0.07 -1.61 -17.17
N LEU A 161 -1.23 -1.63 -16.93
CA LEU A 161 -1.91 -2.79 -16.33
C LEU A 161 -1.77 -4.02 -17.22
N ALA A 162 -1.93 -3.90 -18.53
CA ALA A 162 -1.71 -5.03 -19.45
C ALA A 162 -0.28 -5.57 -19.37
N MET A 163 0.72 -4.70 -19.26
CA MET A 163 2.13 -5.10 -19.14
C MET A 163 2.51 -5.70 -17.79
N ILE A 164 1.85 -5.28 -16.71
CA ILE A 164 2.06 -5.86 -15.37
C ILE A 164 1.39 -7.22 -15.25
N ASN A 165 0.24 -7.42 -15.89
CA ASN A 165 -0.59 -8.64 -15.74
C ASN A 165 -0.38 -9.68 -16.85
N GLN A 166 0.57 -9.48 -17.77
CA GLN A 166 0.91 -10.51 -18.76
C GLN A 166 1.64 -11.70 -18.11
N THR A 167 1.54 -12.87 -18.72
CA THR A 167 2.13 -14.11 -18.20
C THR A 167 3.47 -14.47 -18.83
N GLU A 168 3.83 -13.86 -19.95
CA GLU A 168 5.03 -14.22 -20.72
C GLU A 168 6.28 -13.56 -20.14
N ILE A 169 6.25 -12.23 -20.01
CA ILE A 169 7.33 -11.42 -19.41
C ILE A 169 6.68 -10.35 -18.53
N PRO A 170 6.17 -10.70 -17.33
CA PRO A 170 5.54 -9.72 -16.45
C PRO A 170 6.52 -8.59 -16.15
N ILE A 171 6.09 -7.35 -16.36
CA ILE A 171 6.88 -6.18 -16.02
C ILE A 171 6.53 -5.77 -14.60
N GLU A 172 7.52 -5.78 -13.71
CA GLU A 172 7.34 -5.25 -12.37
C GLU A 172 7.14 -3.73 -12.41
N HIS A 173 6.14 -3.28 -11.65
CA HIS A 173 5.89 -1.87 -11.43
C HIS A 173 6.28 -1.51 -10.00
N HIS A 174 7.23 -0.60 -9.85
CA HIS A 174 7.64 -0.06 -8.55
C HIS A 174 7.11 1.35 -8.38
N PHE A 175 6.40 1.57 -7.28
CA PHE A 175 6.06 2.91 -6.82
C PHE A 175 7.25 3.52 -6.11
N ARG A 176 8.24 3.99 -6.87
CA ARG A 176 9.45 4.61 -6.30
C ARG A 176 9.08 5.72 -5.30
N TYR A 177 9.66 5.64 -4.09
CA TYR A 177 9.33 6.46 -2.90
C TYR A 177 7.93 6.27 -2.30
N GLY A 178 7.17 5.33 -2.83
CA GLY A 178 5.82 4.94 -2.44
C GLY A 178 5.70 3.44 -2.16
N GLU A 179 6.81 2.81 -1.77
CA GLU A 179 6.85 1.37 -1.50
C GLU A 179 5.81 0.97 -0.44
N GLY A 180 5.11 -0.14 -0.72
CA GLY A 180 4.13 -0.73 0.17
C GLY A 180 4.59 -2.06 0.74
N MET A 181 3.69 -2.73 1.45
CA MET A 181 3.99 -3.99 2.13
C MET A 181 4.43 -5.12 1.19
N GLN A 182 3.94 -5.15 -0.05
CA GLN A 182 4.38 -6.14 -1.06
C GLN A 182 5.87 -6.00 -1.39
N SER A 183 6.37 -4.78 -1.58
CA SER A 183 7.79 -4.52 -1.82
C SER A 183 8.65 -4.82 -0.59
N ALA A 184 8.11 -4.56 0.60
CA ALA A 184 8.84 -4.75 1.86
C ALA A 184 8.92 -6.20 2.34
N LEU A 185 8.06 -7.09 1.85
CA LEU A 185 8.07 -8.52 2.17
C LEU A 185 8.61 -9.36 1.00
N SER A 186 9.33 -8.75 0.06
CA SER A 186 10.01 -9.48 -1.01
C SER A 186 11.20 -10.28 -0.47
N ASP A 187 11.54 -11.38 -1.14
CA ASP A 187 12.65 -12.26 -0.72
C ASP A 187 13.97 -11.48 -0.53
N ASP A 188 14.22 -10.48 -1.38
CA ASP A 188 15.43 -9.63 -1.35
C ASP A 188 15.52 -8.73 -0.10
N THR A 189 14.41 -8.53 0.62
CA THR A 189 14.34 -7.61 1.78
C THR A 189 14.22 -8.32 3.12
N LEU A 190 13.88 -9.62 3.14
CA LEU A 190 13.59 -10.37 4.37
C LEU A 190 14.78 -10.42 5.34
N GLU A 191 15.99 -10.69 4.86
CA GLU A 191 17.19 -10.72 5.70
C GLU A 191 17.47 -9.34 6.30
N PHE A 192 17.36 -8.30 5.48
CA PHE A 192 17.52 -6.92 5.93
C PHE A 192 16.51 -6.57 7.03
N LEU A 193 15.26 -7.00 6.90
CA LEU A 193 14.24 -6.78 7.94
C LEU A 193 14.60 -7.48 9.24
N ILE A 194 14.99 -8.75 9.21
CA ILE A 194 15.35 -9.50 10.43
C ILE A 194 16.53 -8.83 11.14
N ASP A 195 17.51 -8.35 10.37
CA ASP A 195 18.73 -7.78 10.94
C ASP A 195 18.58 -6.35 11.45
N ASN A 196 17.66 -5.56 10.88
CA ASN A 196 17.54 -4.13 11.16
C ASN A 196 16.24 -3.76 11.89
N SER A 197 15.36 -4.73 12.16
CA SER A 197 14.15 -4.47 12.95
C SER A 197 14.45 -4.43 14.44
N GLU A 198 13.64 -3.66 15.14
CA GLU A 198 13.56 -3.62 16.60
C GLU A 198 12.19 -4.09 17.05
N LYS A 199 12.11 -4.59 18.28
CA LYS A 199 10.86 -5.01 18.87
C LYS A 199 9.99 -3.79 19.17
N ALA A 200 8.77 -3.77 18.64
CA ALA A 200 7.78 -2.75 18.99
C ALA A 200 7.40 -2.84 20.48
N GLU A 201 7.12 -1.69 21.09
CA GLU A 201 6.61 -1.63 22.47
C GLU A 201 5.23 -2.31 22.59
N ASN A 202 4.38 -2.09 21.57
CA ASN A 202 3.04 -2.66 21.47
C ASN A 202 2.89 -3.47 20.18
N GLU A 203 2.29 -4.65 20.25
CA GLU A 203 2.05 -5.50 19.07
C GLU A 203 1.15 -4.81 18.03
N SER A 204 0.16 -4.02 18.49
CA SER A 204 -0.76 -3.27 17.62
C SER A 204 -0.10 -2.15 16.80
N GLU A 205 1.12 -1.76 17.15
CA GLU A 205 1.88 -0.70 16.47
C GLU A 205 3.00 -1.30 15.60
N ALA A 206 3.15 -2.63 15.58
CA ALA A 206 4.19 -3.28 14.82
C ALA A 206 3.87 -3.28 13.31
N THR A 207 4.82 -2.82 12.50
CA THR A 207 4.78 -2.91 11.03
C THR A 207 4.86 -4.35 10.53
N TYR A 208 5.66 -5.18 11.22
CA TYR A 208 5.92 -6.57 10.84
C TYR A 208 5.68 -7.52 12.01
N LYS A 209 5.22 -8.73 11.68
CA LYS A 209 5.11 -9.84 12.62
C LYS A 209 6.08 -10.95 12.24
N PHE A 210 6.98 -11.28 13.15
CA PHE A 210 7.96 -12.36 12.96
C PHE A 210 7.49 -13.62 13.69
N ASN A 211 7.34 -14.71 12.94
CA ASN A 211 7.10 -16.04 13.50
C ASN A 211 8.35 -16.89 13.30
N THR A 212 9.03 -17.23 14.39
CA THR A 212 10.26 -18.03 14.34
C THR A 212 9.99 -19.46 14.76
N ILE A 213 10.36 -20.41 13.89
CA ILE A 213 10.28 -21.84 14.12
C ILE A 213 11.72 -22.34 14.34
N VAL A 214 11.94 -23.00 15.48
CA VAL A 214 13.24 -23.60 15.83
C VAL A 214 13.06 -25.10 15.93
N THR A 215 13.79 -25.85 15.09
CA THR A 215 13.71 -27.30 15.01
C THR A 215 15.07 -27.92 15.28
N ALA A 216 15.12 -28.94 16.14
CA ALA A 216 16.36 -29.63 16.44
C ALA A 216 16.92 -30.30 15.18
N LYS A 217 18.25 -30.35 15.06
CA LYS A 217 18.91 -31.15 14.02
C LYS A 217 18.71 -32.64 14.32
N GLN A 218 18.82 -33.47 13.29
CA GLN A 218 18.64 -34.91 13.45
C GLN A 218 19.60 -35.48 14.51
N GLY A 219 19.05 -36.19 15.49
CA GLY A 219 19.81 -36.77 16.60
C GLY A 219 20.28 -35.78 17.67
N GLN A 220 19.85 -34.52 17.60
CA GLN A 220 20.17 -33.48 18.58
C GLN A 220 18.92 -33.04 19.34
N THR A 221 19.13 -32.41 20.50
CA THR A 221 18.10 -31.72 21.27
C THR A 221 18.40 -30.23 21.32
N ILE A 222 17.38 -29.41 21.56
CA ILE A 222 17.55 -27.98 21.83
C ILE A 222 17.43 -27.78 23.33
N SER A 223 18.37 -27.04 23.91
CA SER A 223 18.34 -26.63 25.32
C SER A 223 17.19 -25.65 25.54
N GLY A 224 16.35 -25.92 26.54
CA GLY A 224 15.29 -24.99 26.95
C GLY A 224 15.85 -23.71 27.59
N ASP A 225 16.96 -23.84 28.31
CA ASP A 225 17.64 -22.72 28.96
C ASP A 225 18.22 -21.76 27.91
N ASP A 226 18.83 -22.29 26.84
CA ASP A 226 19.35 -21.45 25.74
C ASP A 226 18.23 -20.64 25.07
N ILE A 227 17.05 -21.24 24.87
CA ILE A 227 15.88 -20.53 24.33
C ILE A 227 15.42 -19.43 25.31
N ALA A 228 15.33 -19.75 26.60
CA ALA A 228 14.91 -18.80 27.62
C ALA A 228 15.85 -17.59 27.71
N ASP A 229 17.16 -17.83 27.67
CA ASP A 229 18.18 -16.79 27.69
C ASP A 229 18.06 -15.84 26.50
N LEU A 230 17.83 -16.37 25.28
CA LEU A 230 17.61 -15.54 24.09
C LEU A 230 16.29 -14.74 24.16
N ILE A 231 15.24 -15.28 24.77
CA ILE A 231 13.98 -14.55 24.99
C ILE A 231 14.20 -13.38 25.96
N GLU A 232 14.91 -13.61 27.06
CA GLU A 232 15.23 -12.55 28.02
C GLU A 232 16.18 -11.50 27.43
N GLU A 233 17.17 -11.91 26.62
CA GLU A 233 18.00 -10.98 25.85
C GLU A 233 17.17 -10.14 24.88
N SER A 234 16.21 -10.75 24.17
CA SER A 234 15.30 -10.03 23.28
C SER A 234 14.49 -8.97 24.02
N LYS A 235 13.95 -9.30 25.20
CA LYS A 235 13.21 -8.35 26.04
C LYS A 235 14.10 -7.21 26.53
N ARG A 236 15.33 -7.51 26.95
CA ARG A 236 16.26 -6.52 27.52
C ARG A 236 16.85 -5.57 26.47
N THR A 237 17.13 -6.08 25.28
CA THR A 237 17.85 -5.33 24.23
C THR A 237 16.94 -4.73 23.17
N GLY A 238 15.68 -5.17 23.09
CA GLY A 238 14.79 -4.83 21.99
C GLY A 238 15.13 -5.55 20.67
N THR A 239 16.19 -6.36 20.62
CA THR A 239 16.53 -7.13 19.42
C THR A 239 15.49 -8.23 19.19
N PRO A 240 14.93 -8.40 17.98
CA PRO A 240 13.96 -9.44 17.70
C PRO A 240 14.50 -10.84 17.98
N PHE A 241 13.69 -11.70 18.61
CA PHE A 241 14.05 -13.10 18.84
C PHE A 241 14.42 -13.82 17.53
N ALA A 242 13.77 -13.48 16.41
CA ALA A 242 14.09 -14.02 15.09
C ALA A 242 15.59 -13.91 14.74
N LYS A 243 16.21 -12.76 15.03
CA LYS A 243 17.64 -12.52 14.81
C LYS A 243 18.50 -13.32 15.78
N LEU A 244 18.12 -13.30 17.06
CA LEU A 244 18.87 -13.99 18.12
C LEU A 244 18.85 -15.51 17.96
N ALA A 245 17.73 -16.08 17.50
CA ALA A 245 17.53 -17.51 17.34
C ALA A 245 18.56 -18.16 16.41
N HIS A 246 19.11 -17.44 15.44
CA HIS A 246 20.17 -17.93 14.54
C HIS A 246 21.49 -18.26 15.28
N ARG A 247 21.65 -17.88 16.55
CA ARG A 247 22.79 -18.29 17.40
C ARG A 247 22.65 -19.72 17.92
N LEU A 248 21.45 -20.31 17.88
CA LEU A 248 21.22 -21.69 18.32
C LEU A 248 21.83 -22.69 17.35
N VAL A 249 22.32 -23.82 17.88
CA VAL A 249 22.76 -24.97 17.07
C VAL A 249 21.52 -25.78 16.61
N ALA A 250 20.63 -25.13 15.86
CA ALA A 250 19.35 -25.68 15.42
C ALA A 250 19.04 -25.27 13.96
N ASN A 251 17.97 -25.83 13.40
CA ASN A 251 17.40 -25.32 12.16
C ASN A 251 16.41 -24.21 12.52
N VAL A 252 16.66 -22.99 12.06
CA VAL A 252 15.85 -21.80 12.38
C VAL A 252 15.23 -21.29 11.09
N GLN A 253 13.92 -21.11 11.12
CA GLN A 253 13.15 -20.51 10.03
C GLN A 253 12.33 -19.36 10.58
N THR A 254 12.39 -18.20 9.94
CA THR A 254 11.56 -17.04 10.29
C THR A 254 10.60 -16.76 9.15
N ILE A 255 9.31 -16.63 9.49
CA ILE A 255 8.24 -16.19 8.59
C ILE A 255 7.90 -14.76 8.98
N VAL A 256 8.11 -13.83 8.05
CA VAL A 256 7.75 -12.42 8.22
C VAL A 256 6.40 -12.16 7.56
N LYS A 257 5.52 -11.42 8.23
CA LYS A 257 4.21 -11.00 7.72
C LYS A 257 3.97 -9.53 8.05
N ALA A 258 2.96 -8.92 7.42
CA ALA A 258 2.41 -7.66 7.86
C ALA A 258 1.99 -7.74 9.34
N GLY A 259 2.33 -6.71 10.11
CA GLY A 259 1.90 -6.54 11.49
C GLY A 259 0.58 -5.76 11.60
N ASP A 260 0.09 -5.63 12.82
CA ASP A 260 -1.26 -5.10 13.09
C ASP A 260 -1.41 -3.60 12.81
N ALA A 261 -0.30 -2.86 12.67
CA ALA A 261 -0.33 -1.45 12.28
C ALA A 261 -0.69 -1.23 10.81
N VAL A 262 -0.50 -2.26 9.98
CA VAL A 262 -0.78 -2.21 8.55
C VAL A 262 -2.28 -2.20 8.33
N PRO A 263 -2.83 -1.29 7.49
CA PRO A 263 -4.27 -1.24 7.28
C PRO A 263 -4.78 -2.52 6.61
N GLU A 264 -5.97 -2.96 6.98
CA GLU A 264 -6.61 -4.09 6.30
C GLU A 264 -6.89 -3.76 4.82
N LEU A 265 -6.75 -4.77 3.96
CA LEU A 265 -7.11 -4.63 2.55
C LEU A 265 -8.63 -4.48 2.39
N ALA A 266 -9.07 -3.32 1.90
CA ALA A 266 -10.48 -2.94 1.88
C ALA A 266 -11.21 -3.63 0.73
N LYS A 267 -11.97 -4.67 1.04
CA LYS A 267 -12.61 -5.52 0.03
C LYS A 267 -13.89 -4.89 -0.55
N ARG A 268 -14.06 -5.02 -1.87
CA ARG A 268 -15.35 -4.71 -2.52
C ARG A 268 -16.32 -5.87 -2.32
N THR A 269 -17.24 -5.76 -1.36
CA THR A 269 -18.30 -6.77 -1.15
C THR A 269 -19.21 -6.83 -2.37
N SER A 270 -19.46 -8.04 -2.88
CA SER A 270 -20.50 -8.26 -3.89
C SER A 270 -21.88 -8.11 -3.24
N THR A 271 -22.73 -7.28 -3.85
CA THR A 271 -24.14 -7.25 -3.46
C THR A 271 -24.74 -8.61 -3.85
N LYS A 272 -25.23 -9.40 -2.88
CA LYS A 272 -26.06 -10.57 -3.19
C LYS A 272 -27.25 -10.08 -4.00
N LYS A 273 -27.32 -10.44 -5.28
CA LYS A 273 -28.59 -10.38 -6.03
C LYS A 273 -29.49 -11.40 -5.34
N ASN A 274 -30.47 -10.94 -4.57
CA ASN A 274 -31.59 -11.80 -4.23
C ASN A 274 -32.19 -12.24 -5.57
N LYS A 275 -32.15 -13.55 -5.81
CA LYS A 275 -32.81 -14.18 -6.96
C LYS A 275 -34.31 -13.98 -6.86
#